data_AF-A0A9X7TU80-F1
#
_entry.id   AF-A0A9X7TU80-F1
#
_cell.length_a   1.000
_cell.length_b   1.000
_cell.length_c   1.000
_cell.angle_alpha   90.00
_cell.angle_beta   90.00
_cell.angle_gamma   90.00
#
_symmetry.space_group_name_H-M   'P 1'
#
loop_
_entity.id
_entity.type
_entity.pdbx_description
1 polymer ?
#
loop_
_entity_poly.entity_id
_entity_poly.type
_entity_poly.pdbx_seq_one_letter_code
_entity_poly.pdbx_strand_id
1 'polypeptide(L)' 'MIKLTEARKKANKKWDENNKARKNYIVKRSTAKNFILKLATEEDLKAIESYIEERKAKLKESK' A
#
# COMPACT_ATOMS: atom_id res chain seq x y z
N MET A 1 25.62 -4.63 -3.45
CA MET A 1 24.50 -4.74 -2.48
C MET A 1 25.07 -5.08 -1.10
N ILE A 2 24.76 -4.31 -0.07
CA ILE A 2 25.16 -4.64 1.31
C ILE A 2 24.30 -5.82 1.78
N LYS A 3 24.93 -6.97 2.01
CA LYS A 3 24.24 -8.17 2.51
C LYS A 3 23.92 -7.95 3.98
N LEU A 4 22.63 -8.00 4.34
CA LEU A 4 22.20 -7.84 5.73
C LEU A 4 22.70 -9.02 6.58
N THR A 5 23.26 -8.75 7.74
CA THR A 5 23.67 -9.79 8.70
C THR A 5 22.44 -10.56 9.21
N GLU A 6 22.63 -11.84 9.58
CA GLU A 6 21.54 -12.68 10.08
C GLU A 6 20.86 -12.09 11.33
N ALA A 7 21.62 -11.41 12.19
CA ALA A 7 21.07 -10.69 13.34
C ALA A 7 20.11 -9.56 12.92
N ARG A 8 20.47 -8.77 11.91
CA ARG A 8 19.61 -7.70 11.37
C ARG A 8 18.35 -8.27 10.71
N LYS A 9 18.46 -9.40 10.01
CA LYS A 9 17.29 -10.08 9.41
C LYS A 9 16.29 -10.52 10.49
N LYS A 10 16.77 -11.11 11.58
CA LYS A 10 15.92 -11.52 12.72
C LYS A 10 15.24 -10.33 13.39
N ALA A 11 15.97 -9.24 13.60
CA ALA A 11 15.42 -8.01 14.16
C ALA A 11 14.34 -7.39 13.27
N ASN A 12 14.60 -7.29 11.96
CA ASN A 12 13.62 -6.81 10.99
C ASN A 12 12.38 -7.70 10.93
N LYS A 13 12.56 -9.03 10.97
CA LYS A 13 11.44 -9.97 11.00
C LYS A 13 10.54 -9.76 12.22
N LYS A 14 11.13 -9.62 13.42
CA LYS A 14 10.37 -9.35 14.66
C LYS A 14 9.62 -8.02 14.59
N TRP A 15 10.26 -6.98 14.05
CA TRP A 15 9.61 -5.70 13.88
C TRP A 15 8.47 -5.76 12.86
N ASP A 16 8.68 -6.46 11.73
CA ASP A 16 7.69 -6.65 10.68
C ASP A 16 6.47 -7.44 11.17
N GLU A 17 6.66 -8.44 12.02
CA GLU A 17 5.59 -9.21 12.66
C GLU A 17 4.75 -8.30 13.57
N ASN A 18 5.39 -7.50 14.41
CA ASN A 18 4.72 -6.56 15.31
C ASN A 18 4.04 -5.40 14.56
N ASN A 19 4.52 -5.05 13.36
CA ASN A 19 4.03 -3.90 12.58
C ASN A 19 3.36 -4.33 11.26
N LYS A 20 2.82 -5.55 11.22
CA LYS A 20 2.25 -6.16 10.01
C LYS A 20 1.23 -5.26 9.32
N ALA A 21 0.32 -4.64 10.10
CA ALA A 21 -0.69 -3.73 9.56
C ALA A 21 -0.08 -2.50 8.88
N ARG A 22 0.89 -1.86 9.54
CA ARG A 22 1.59 -0.68 9.00
C ARG A 22 2.41 -1.02 7.76
N LYS A 23 3.11 -2.16 7.78
CA LYS A 23 3.86 -2.65 6.62
C LYS A 23 2.93 -2.90 5.43
N ASN A 24 1.83 -3.62 5.66
CA ASN A 24 0.84 -3.89 4.62
C ASN A 24 0.25 -2.61 4.03
N TYR A 25 -0.04 -1.61 4.87
CA TYR A 25 -0.50 -0.30 4.40
C TYR A 25 0.53 0.37 3.48
N ILE A 26 1.80 0.42 3.90
CA ILE A 26 2.87 1.04 3.10
C ILE A 26 3.03 0.33 1.76
N VAL A 27 3.09 -1.00 1.76
CA VAL A 27 3.25 -1.81 0.54
C VAL A 27 2.08 -1.57 -0.41
N LYS A 28 0.84 -1.67 0.08
CA LYS A 28 -0.36 -1.43 -0.74
C LYS A 28 -0.35 -0.01 -1.32
N ARG A 29 0.00 0.99 -0.51
CA ARG A 29 0.08 2.38 -0.95
C ARG A 29 1.12 2.59 -2.05
N SER A 30 2.33 2.05 -1.89
CA SER A 30 3.38 2.20 -2.91
C SER A 30 3.04 1.46 -4.19
N THR A 31 2.46 0.26 -4.08
CA THR A 31 2.06 -0.54 -5.24
C THR A 31 0.93 0.13 -6.00
N ALA A 32 -0.10 0.63 -5.30
CA ALA A 32 -1.19 1.38 -5.92
C ALA A 32 -0.69 2.64 -6.66
N LYS A 33 0.19 3.42 -6.02
CA LYS A 33 0.81 4.58 -6.68
C LYS A 33 1.55 4.19 -7.96
N ASN A 34 2.35 3.13 -7.92
CA ASN A 34 3.11 2.70 -9.09
C ASN A 34 2.20 2.17 -10.20
N PHE A 35 1.14 1.45 -9.85
CA PHE A 35 0.15 0.95 -10.80
C PHE A 35 -0.52 2.12 -11.54
N ILE A 36 -1.12 3.06 -10.79
CA ILE A 36 -1.82 4.23 -11.36
C ILE A 36 -0.90 5.05 -12.28
N LEU A 37 0.36 5.27 -11.88
CA LEU A 37 1.25 6.18 -12.60
C LEU A 37 1.99 5.55 -13.78
N LYS A 38 2.11 4.22 -13.85
CA LYS A 38 2.99 3.56 -14.84
C LYS A 38 2.37 2.39 -15.59
N LEU A 39 1.33 1.76 -15.06
CA LEU A 39 0.79 0.51 -15.61
C LEU A 39 -0.68 0.61 -16.00
N ALA A 40 -1.45 1.44 -15.29
CA ALA A 40 -2.88 1.56 -15.48
C ALA A 40 -3.23 2.03 -16.90
N THR A 41 -4.23 1.38 -17.50
CA THR A 41 -4.85 1.80 -18.74
C THR A 41 -5.89 2.91 -18.49
N GLU A 42 -6.41 3.53 -19.55
CA GLU A 42 -7.43 4.57 -19.41
C GLU A 42 -8.71 4.06 -18.74
N GLU A 43 -9.11 2.81 -19.02
CA GLU A 43 -10.25 2.15 -18.38
C GLU A 43 -9.99 1.92 -16.88
N ASP A 44 -8.79 1.47 -16.52
CA ASP A 44 -8.39 1.29 -15.12
C ASP A 44 -8.46 2.61 -14.35
N LEU A 45 -8.00 3.71 -14.97
CA LEU A 45 -8.04 5.04 -14.34
C LEU A 45 -9.49 5.49 -14.07
N LYS A 46 -10.40 5.30 -15.03
CA LYS A 46 -11.83 5.62 -14.85
C LYS A 46 -12.45 4.78 -13.72
N ALA A 47 -12.13 3.49 -13.65
CA ALA A 47 -12.61 2.63 -12.56
C ALA A 47 -12.05 3.08 -11.20
N ILE A 48 -10.76 3.44 -11.13
CA ILE A 48 -10.11 3.92 -9.91
C ILE A 48 -10.75 5.22 -9.42
N GLU A 49 -11.12 6.14 -10.31
CA GLU A 49 -11.83 7.36 -9.94
C GLU A 49 -13.18 7.06 -9.26
N SER A 50 -13.97 6.14 -9.84
CA SER A 50 -15.23 5.69 -9.24
C SER A 50 -15.04 5.09 -7.84
N TYR A 51 -14.02 4.24 -7.65
CA TYR A 51 -13.70 3.66 -6.33
C TYR A 51 -13.31 4.74 -5.31
N ILE A 52 -12.62 5.80 -5.75
CA ILE A 52 -12.25 6.92 -4.88
C ILE A 52 -13.50 7.70 -4.44
N GLU A 53 -14.45 7.93 -5.34
CA GLU A 53 -15.71 8.59 -5.02
C GLU A 53 -16.52 7.80 -3.99
N GLU A 54 -16.70 6.49 -4.21
CA GLU A 54 -17.39 5.61 -3.27
C GLU A 54 -16.71 5.63 -1.88
N ARG A 55 -15.37 5.57 -1.86
CA ARG A 55 -14.61 5.62 -0.61
C ARG A 55 -14.79 6.94 0.12
N LYS A 56 -14.80 8.07 -0.60
CA LYS A 56 -15.02 9.42 -0.03
C LYS A 56 -16.44 9.56 0.51
N ALA A 57 -17.45 9.03 -0.17
CA ALA A 57 -18.83 9.02 0.30
C ALA A 57 -18.94 8.29 1.65
N LYS A 58 -18.42 7.06 1.74
CA LYS A 58 -18.40 6.29 2.99
C LYS A 58 -17.64 6.99 4.14
N LEU A 59 -16.60 7.77 3.83
CA LEU A 59 -15.88 8.57 4.84
C LEU A 59 -16.69 9.77 5.34
N LYS A 60 -17.54 10.36 4.49
CA LYS A 60 -18.42 11.47 4.88
C LYS A 60 -19.59 10.97 5.73
N GLU A 61 -20.16 9.81 5.40
CA GLU A 61 -21.27 9.20 6.17
C GLU A 61 -20.85 8.71 7.56
N SER A 62 -19.57 8.34 7.72
CA SER A 62 -19.01 7.91 9.01
C SER A 62 -18.60 9.09 9.92
N LYS A 63 -18.85 10.34 9.50
CA LYS A 63 -18.45 11.56 10.21
C LYS A 63 -19.66 12.26 10.80
#